data_AF-A0A9K3LK91-F1
#
_entry.id   AF-A0A9K3LK91-F1
#
_cell.length_a   1.000
_cell.length_b   1.000
_cell.length_c   1.000
_cell.angle_alpha   90.00
_cell.angle_beta   90.00
_cell.angle_gamma   90.00
#
_symmetry.space_group_name_H-M   'P 1'
#
loop_
_entity.id
_entity.type
_entity.pdbx_description
1 polymer ?
#
loop_
_entity_poly.entity_id
_entity_poly.type
_entity_poly.pdbx_seq_one_letter_code
_entity_poly.pdbx_strand_id
1 'polypeptide(L)'
;MTSNSSSSKRLIRRRHLLFGMISIAMTLYLVFLWMMTTTTTTNHYHHVHSDDDSVHPTTTKTQQQLLPLVVVKSDFVTQQQQQQQYRNKKMNDKNNNSTFATTRNDKNSGTDTVATTSTSTSTTTTATTFTAPTFVTVNAPPQTEQEPPFIHYQLYQKNRPYNITFGPYTKCRLGITYNKRGKKPIERVALPTYLQEIMDVTTYIQTNLKILSVGDSVGIQFHQVLEEAIGGVWNDTRRTVYQNAWGDHESVSVLTVNQTVVAAFRMTGLLLPSGKNQPPPNAGPNLKTGAGGWNPQHVQQLLQHEYTITTTTTPTSTTTTRITKFDVMLFRIPHGWLTLDTITQHNLHEAILLAHDLFGVNIVVLQTLFFNNNVRTMDELQQLHRTNDMIRRFVKEWNHSTVTVLLLDFGQWVDQLVHWNAQHMLQMDVRDTNYTLQRLGCFKKFPPSLAVACATLENRTDCTCIRNRLSIDGMHWCMESMGGRILAATACLIKCSLLSQRQYQYHQQQQQSQQSCEQRCNDDFMSLKPASTIIESYHKNNHSS
;
A
#
# COMPACT_ATOMS: atom_id res chain seq x y z
N MET A 1 -28.14 -4.99 -70.53
CA MET A 1 -27.97 -3.82 -69.64
C MET A 1 -26.64 -3.95 -68.91
N THR A 2 -25.67 -3.10 -69.20
CA THR A 2 -24.31 -3.17 -68.64
C THR A 2 -23.83 -1.76 -68.27
N SER A 3 -23.96 -1.38 -67.00
CA SER A 3 -23.36 -0.14 -66.46
C SER A 3 -23.15 -0.22 -64.95
N ASN A 4 -22.26 0.66 -64.43
CA ASN A 4 -22.00 0.92 -63.00
C ASN A 4 -21.08 -0.05 -62.22
N SER A 5 -19.81 -0.12 -62.63
CA SER A 5 -18.69 -0.61 -61.79
C SER A 5 -17.60 0.46 -61.52
N SER A 6 -17.68 1.64 -62.17
CA SER A 6 -16.61 2.65 -62.18
C SER A 6 -16.58 3.62 -61.00
N SER A 7 -17.70 3.80 -60.28
CA SER A 7 -17.82 4.81 -59.21
C SER A 7 -17.04 4.44 -57.94
N SER A 8 -17.19 3.19 -57.45
CA SER A 8 -16.61 2.75 -56.17
C SER A 8 -15.07 2.87 -56.14
N LYS A 9 -14.39 2.52 -57.24
CA LYS A 9 -12.93 2.61 -57.35
C LYS A 9 -12.38 4.04 -57.29
N ARG A 10 -13.16 5.07 -57.67
CA ARG A 10 -12.76 6.48 -57.55
C ARG A 10 -12.85 6.99 -56.11
N LEU A 11 -13.84 6.52 -55.33
CA LEU A 11 -14.03 6.94 -53.94
C LEU A 11 -12.90 6.43 -53.03
N ILE A 12 -12.46 5.18 -53.23
CA ILE A 12 -11.36 4.57 -52.46
C ILE A 12 -10.03 5.31 -52.74
N ARG A 13 -9.69 5.59 -54.00
CA ARG A 13 -8.47 6.38 -54.33
C ARG A 13 -8.47 7.78 -53.71
N ARG A 14 -9.62 8.48 -53.65
CA ARG A 14 -9.71 9.79 -52.99
C ARG A 14 -9.47 9.71 -51.47
N ARG A 15 -9.93 8.65 -50.80
CA ARG A 15 -9.66 8.46 -49.35
C ARG A 15 -8.17 8.26 -49.07
N HIS A 16 -7.46 7.42 -49.84
CA HIS A 16 -6.03 7.22 -49.63
C HIS A 16 -5.18 8.47 -49.88
N LEU A 17 -5.53 9.28 -50.89
CA LEU A 17 -4.89 10.59 -51.11
C LEU A 17 -5.10 11.56 -49.94
N LEU A 18 -6.32 11.61 -49.38
CA LEU A 18 -6.63 12.47 -48.24
C LEU A 18 -5.85 12.06 -46.97
N PHE A 19 -5.79 10.76 -46.67
CA PHE A 19 -4.98 10.25 -45.55
C PHE A 19 -3.48 10.51 -45.74
N GLY A 20 -2.96 10.40 -46.97
CA GLY A 20 -1.58 10.74 -47.28
C GLY A 20 -1.24 12.21 -47.00
N MET A 21 -2.10 13.14 -47.43
CA MET A 21 -1.87 14.57 -47.20
C MET A 21 -1.99 14.97 -45.72
N ILE A 22 -2.89 14.36 -44.95
CA ILE A 22 -2.99 14.59 -43.49
C ILE A 22 -1.71 14.11 -42.77
N SER A 23 -1.16 12.96 -43.16
CA SER A 23 0.08 12.42 -42.58
C SER A 23 1.29 13.32 -42.85
N ILE A 24 1.41 13.85 -44.07
CA ILE A 24 2.46 14.81 -44.44
C ILE A 24 2.30 16.12 -43.65
N ALA A 25 1.07 16.64 -43.54
CA ALA A 25 0.80 17.87 -42.80
C ALA A 25 1.15 17.75 -41.30
N MET A 26 0.78 16.64 -40.64
CA MET A 26 1.21 16.39 -39.24
C MET A 26 2.73 16.29 -39.11
N THR A 27 3.41 15.64 -40.05
CA THR A 27 4.87 15.49 -40.01
C THR A 27 5.57 16.85 -40.12
N LEU A 28 5.12 17.71 -41.05
CA LEU A 28 5.64 19.06 -41.20
C LEU A 28 5.35 19.95 -39.97
N TYR A 29 4.16 19.82 -39.37
CA TYR A 29 3.80 20.54 -38.15
C TYR A 29 4.69 20.15 -36.94
N LEU A 30 5.02 18.86 -36.80
CA LEU A 30 5.93 18.38 -35.76
C LEU A 30 7.38 18.85 -35.96
N VAL A 31 7.86 18.89 -37.22
CA VAL A 31 9.17 19.47 -37.55
C VAL A 31 9.22 20.96 -37.24
N PHE A 32 8.15 21.70 -37.55
CA PHE A 32 8.04 23.13 -37.25
C PHE A 32 8.05 23.42 -35.74
N LEU A 33 7.31 22.62 -34.95
CA LEU A 33 7.34 22.70 -33.48
C LEU A 33 8.73 22.40 -32.91
N TRP A 34 9.48 21.46 -33.49
CA TRP A 34 10.85 21.14 -33.06
C TRP A 34 11.86 22.23 -33.41
N MET A 35 11.69 22.91 -34.55
CA MET A 35 12.49 24.11 -34.88
C MET A 35 12.17 25.30 -33.95
N MET A 36 10.92 25.45 -33.51
CA MET A 36 10.54 26.52 -32.59
C MET A 36 11.05 26.35 -31.14
N THR A 37 11.36 25.13 -30.70
CA THR A 37 11.85 24.87 -29.33
C THR A 37 13.38 24.89 -29.19
N THR A 38 14.13 25.07 -30.28
CA THR A 38 15.61 24.96 -30.28
C THR A 38 16.34 26.31 -30.29
N THR A 39 15.63 27.44 -30.19
CA THR A 39 16.23 28.79 -30.20
C THR A 39 15.80 29.67 -29.02
N THR A 40 16.32 29.41 -27.81
CA THR A 40 16.52 30.41 -26.73
C THR A 40 17.28 29.84 -25.53
N THR A 41 18.62 29.92 -25.54
CA THR A 41 19.45 29.94 -24.31
C THR A 41 20.84 30.52 -24.63
N THR A 42 21.01 31.83 -24.46
CA THR A 42 22.34 32.46 -24.38
C THR A 42 22.40 33.46 -23.22
N ASN A 43 23.31 33.17 -22.28
CA ASN A 43 24.03 34.06 -21.38
C ASN A 43 23.28 35.21 -20.69
N HIS A 44 23.10 35.08 -19.37
CA HIS A 44 23.52 36.10 -18.41
C HIS A 44 23.93 35.41 -17.10
N TYR A 45 25.21 35.51 -16.73
CA TYR A 45 25.73 35.12 -15.41
C TYR A 45 26.45 36.35 -14.83
N HIS A 46 25.98 36.84 -13.70
CA HIS A 46 26.56 38.01 -13.04
C HIS A 46 27.75 37.61 -12.17
N HIS A 47 28.84 38.38 -12.28
CA HIS A 47 29.93 38.35 -11.30
C HIS A 47 29.44 38.83 -9.92
N VAL A 48 29.89 38.15 -8.87
CA VAL A 48 29.99 38.70 -7.51
C VAL A 48 31.39 38.38 -6.99
N HIS A 49 32.10 39.42 -6.55
CA HIS A 49 33.36 39.30 -5.81
C HIS A 49 33.10 38.95 -4.35
N SER A 50 33.98 38.15 -3.77
CA SER A 50 34.26 38.15 -2.32
C SER A 50 35.72 37.77 -2.13
N ASP A 51 36.48 38.63 -1.46
CA ASP A 51 37.93 38.54 -1.34
C ASP A 51 38.41 37.56 -0.26
N ASP A 52 39.74 37.44 -0.18
CA ASP A 52 40.55 36.57 0.67
C ASP A 52 40.13 36.45 2.16
N ASP A 53 40.39 35.29 2.76
CA ASP A 53 41.49 35.24 3.74
C ASP A 53 42.11 33.84 3.93
N SER A 54 43.41 33.80 4.19
CA SER A 54 44.26 32.60 4.08
C SER A 54 44.68 31.99 5.42
N VAL A 55 44.58 30.67 5.60
CA VAL A 55 45.40 29.89 6.58
C VAL A 55 45.68 28.45 6.08
N HIS A 56 46.96 28.11 5.89
CA HIS A 56 47.53 26.75 5.86
C HIS A 56 47.93 26.32 7.30
N PRO A 57 48.19 25.04 7.65
CA PRO A 57 48.64 23.91 6.80
C PRO A 57 47.72 22.66 6.99
N THR A 58 48.03 21.38 6.69
CA THR A 58 49.28 20.67 6.32
C THR A 58 48.94 19.45 5.45
N THR A 59 49.91 18.91 4.69
CA THR A 59 49.75 17.64 3.93
C THR A 59 50.66 16.52 4.42
N THR A 60 50.09 15.36 4.75
CA THR A 60 50.83 14.10 4.94
C THR A 60 50.67 13.23 3.70
N LYS A 61 51.77 12.92 3.00
CA LYS A 61 51.76 12.06 1.80
C LYS A 61 51.86 10.59 2.20
N THR A 62 50.89 9.79 1.80
CA THR A 62 51.00 8.31 1.82
C THR A 62 51.06 7.81 0.38
N GLN A 63 52.16 7.18 -0.01
CA GLN A 63 52.28 6.52 -1.32
C GLN A 63 51.38 5.28 -1.35
N GLN A 64 50.49 5.18 -2.35
CA GLN A 64 49.90 3.91 -2.76
C GLN A 64 50.53 3.47 -4.08
N GLN A 65 50.99 2.22 -4.12
CA GLN A 65 51.58 1.60 -5.30
C GLN A 65 50.49 1.28 -6.33
N LEU A 66 50.75 1.60 -7.59
CA LEU A 66 49.91 1.22 -8.72
C LEU A 66 50.19 -0.24 -9.12
N LEU A 67 49.12 -1.05 -9.21
CA LEU A 67 49.12 -2.32 -9.92
C LEU A 67 48.39 -2.15 -11.27
N PRO A 68 48.74 -2.93 -12.31
CA PRO A 68 48.33 -2.63 -13.68
C PRO A 68 46.85 -2.93 -13.96
N LEU A 69 46.20 -2.02 -14.68
CA LEU A 69 44.86 -2.23 -15.25
C LEU A 69 44.88 -3.34 -16.30
N VAL A 70 44.09 -4.39 -16.09
CA VAL A 70 43.72 -5.33 -17.16
C VAL A 70 42.49 -4.80 -17.88
N VAL A 71 42.66 -4.36 -19.13
CA VAL A 71 41.56 -3.89 -19.97
C VAL A 71 40.79 -5.09 -20.53
N VAL A 72 39.67 -5.43 -19.87
CA VAL A 72 38.68 -6.35 -20.43
C VAL A 72 37.70 -5.55 -21.29
N LYS A 73 37.77 -5.72 -22.62
CA LYS A 73 36.71 -5.25 -23.53
C LYS A 73 35.45 -6.08 -23.29
N SER A 74 34.34 -5.43 -22.97
CA SER A 74 33.01 -6.06 -22.89
C SER A 74 32.18 -5.71 -24.12
N ASP A 75 31.65 -6.73 -24.80
CA ASP A 75 30.89 -6.55 -26.04
C ASP A 75 29.47 -6.04 -25.78
N PHE A 76 29.20 -4.79 -26.19
CA PHE A 76 27.93 -4.09 -25.97
C PHE A 76 26.78 -4.55 -26.90
N VAL A 77 26.99 -5.58 -27.72
CA VAL A 77 26.13 -5.95 -28.86
C VAL A 77 24.99 -6.92 -28.50
N THR A 78 25.13 -7.70 -27.43
CA THR A 78 24.19 -8.78 -27.08
C THR A 78 22.85 -8.32 -26.51
N GLN A 79 22.77 -7.16 -25.87
CA GLN A 79 21.52 -6.69 -25.24
C GLN A 79 20.44 -6.27 -26.25
N GLN A 80 20.81 -5.55 -27.33
CA GLN A 80 19.83 -5.20 -28.37
C GLN A 80 19.26 -6.44 -29.08
N GLN A 81 20.10 -7.43 -29.37
CA GLN A 81 19.65 -8.66 -30.03
C GLN A 81 18.65 -9.44 -29.17
N GLN A 82 18.87 -9.56 -27.85
CA GLN A 82 17.89 -10.19 -26.95
C GLN A 82 16.56 -9.42 -26.89
N GLN A 83 16.59 -8.08 -26.87
CA GLN A 83 15.39 -7.25 -26.84
C GLN A 83 14.59 -7.37 -28.16
N GLN A 84 15.28 -7.50 -29.29
CA GLN A 84 14.67 -7.65 -30.62
C GLN A 84 14.09 -9.06 -30.83
N GLN A 85 14.78 -10.11 -30.37
CA GLN A 85 14.24 -11.48 -30.33
C GLN A 85 12.98 -11.59 -29.47
N TYR A 86 12.94 -10.91 -28.31
CA TYR A 86 11.75 -10.87 -27.46
C TYR A 86 10.55 -10.17 -28.12
N ARG A 87 10.78 -9.06 -28.84
CA ARG A 87 9.73 -8.38 -29.62
C ARG A 87 9.18 -9.26 -30.75
N ASN A 88 10.04 -9.97 -31.47
CA ASN A 88 9.63 -10.86 -32.57
C ASN A 88 8.80 -12.05 -32.06
N LYS A 89 9.19 -12.67 -30.94
CA LYS A 89 8.41 -13.75 -30.31
C LYS A 89 7.00 -13.31 -29.93
N LYS A 90 6.86 -12.10 -29.35
CA LYS A 90 5.57 -11.53 -28.91
C LYS A 90 4.63 -11.16 -30.06
N MET A 91 5.13 -11.00 -31.29
CA MET A 91 4.28 -10.83 -32.48
C MET A 91 3.81 -12.16 -33.07
N ASN A 92 4.65 -13.21 -33.08
CA ASN A 92 4.23 -14.54 -33.55
C ASN A 92 3.15 -15.16 -32.64
N ASP A 93 3.28 -15.02 -31.31
CA ASP A 93 2.30 -15.58 -30.36
C ASP A 93 0.90 -14.95 -30.48
N LYS A 94 0.76 -13.79 -31.15
CA LYS A 94 -0.53 -13.14 -31.40
C LYS A 94 -1.27 -13.65 -32.64
N ASN A 95 -0.57 -14.28 -33.60
CA ASN A 95 -1.18 -14.72 -34.86
C ASN A 95 -1.67 -16.18 -34.84
N ASN A 96 -1.28 -16.98 -33.84
CA ASN A 96 -1.53 -18.43 -33.82
C ASN A 96 -2.69 -18.89 -32.92
N ASN A 97 -3.48 -17.99 -32.33
CA ASN A 97 -4.65 -18.34 -31.52
C ASN A 97 -5.95 -17.78 -32.12
N SER A 98 -6.43 -18.40 -33.20
CA SER A 98 -7.72 -18.09 -33.83
C SER A 98 -8.46 -19.33 -34.37
N THR A 99 -8.35 -20.46 -33.68
CA THR A 99 -9.25 -21.61 -33.87
C THR A 99 -9.16 -22.56 -32.68
N PHE A 100 -10.24 -22.71 -31.91
CA PHE A 100 -10.56 -24.00 -31.30
C PHE A 100 -12.07 -24.16 -31.10
N ALA A 101 -12.58 -25.33 -31.46
CA ALA A 101 -13.99 -25.58 -31.63
C ALA A 101 -14.69 -25.99 -30.33
N THR A 102 -16.00 -25.75 -30.31
CA THR A 102 -16.94 -26.30 -29.34
C THR A 102 -17.02 -27.82 -29.52
N THR A 103 -16.60 -28.59 -28.52
CA THR A 103 -16.93 -30.03 -28.44
C THR A 103 -17.61 -30.30 -27.11
N ARG A 104 -18.91 -30.61 -27.20
CA ARG A 104 -19.79 -30.99 -26.09
C ARG A 104 -19.58 -32.49 -25.84
N ASN A 105 -19.37 -32.90 -24.59
CA ASN A 105 -19.39 -34.31 -24.22
C ASN A 105 -20.22 -34.46 -22.95
N ASP A 106 -21.40 -35.06 -23.11
CA ASP A 106 -22.23 -35.50 -21.99
C ASP A 106 -21.62 -36.76 -21.35
N LYS A 107 -21.62 -36.86 -20.02
CA LYS A 107 -21.92 -38.11 -19.29
C LYS A 107 -22.07 -37.93 -17.78
N ASN A 108 -23.08 -38.62 -17.27
CA ASN A 108 -23.26 -39.15 -15.91
C ASN A 108 -23.44 -38.16 -14.75
N SER A 109 -24.70 -37.77 -14.60
CA SER A 109 -25.46 -37.81 -13.34
C SER A 109 -24.83 -38.58 -12.16
N GLY A 110 -24.68 -37.86 -11.04
CA GLY A 110 -24.74 -38.40 -9.69
C GLY A 110 -25.68 -37.50 -8.89
N THR A 111 -26.81 -38.03 -8.42
CA THR A 111 -27.89 -37.28 -7.76
C THR A 111 -27.68 -37.23 -6.26
N ASP A 112 -27.60 -36.02 -5.69
CA ASP A 112 -27.92 -35.76 -4.28
C ASP A 112 -28.91 -34.60 -4.19
N THR A 113 -30.14 -34.93 -3.77
CA THR A 113 -31.29 -34.01 -3.80
C THR A 113 -31.52 -33.41 -2.41
N VAL A 114 -31.01 -32.20 -2.16
CA VAL A 114 -31.41 -31.42 -0.97
C VAL A 114 -32.61 -30.57 -1.33
N ALA A 115 -33.78 -30.96 -0.84
CA ALA A 115 -35.04 -30.25 -1.06
C ALA A 115 -35.00 -28.86 -0.40
N THR A 116 -35.10 -27.80 -1.21
CA THR A 116 -35.30 -26.42 -0.72
C THR A 116 -36.67 -25.95 -1.17
N THR A 117 -37.64 -25.96 -0.26
CA THR A 117 -39.02 -25.56 -0.55
C THR A 117 -39.09 -24.04 -0.72
N SER A 118 -39.13 -23.55 -1.95
CA SER A 118 -39.26 -22.12 -2.25
C SER A 118 -40.72 -21.76 -2.55
N THR A 119 -41.46 -21.34 -1.51
CA THR A 119 -42.82 -20.82 -1.64
C THR A 119 -42.79 -19.42 -2.26
N SER A 120 -43.18 -19.28 -3.52
CA SER A 120 -43.19 -18.00 -4.23
C SER A 120 -44.43 -17.16 -3.91
N THR A 121 -44.38 -16.36 -2.84
CA THR A 121 -45.40 -15.33 -2.56
C THR A 121 -45.11 -14.05 -3.34
N SER A 122 -45.83 -13.85 -4.44
CA SER A 122 -45.83 -12.59 -5.19
C SER A 122 -46.41 -11.46 -4.35
N THR A 123 -45.55 -10.58 -3.83
CA THR A 123 -45.96 -9.37 -3.09
C THR A 123 -45.93 -8.16 -4.03
N THR A 124 -47.11 -7.61 -4.30
CA THR A 124 -47.29 -6.41 -5.12
C THR A 124 -46.70 -5.20 -4.41
N THR A 125 -45.70 -4.56 -5.01
CA THR A 125 -45.02 -3.40 -4.45
C THR A 125 -45.91 -2.16 -4.57
N THR A 126 -46.60 -1.78 -3.50
CA THR A 126 -47.15 -0.42 -3.34
C THR A 126 -46.04 0.53 -2.91
N ALA A 127 -45.95 1.69 -3.56
CA ALA A 127 -44.96 2.71 -3.22
C ALA A 127 -45.35 3.42 -1.93
N THR A 128 -44.73 3.05 -0.81
CA THR A 128 -44.84 3.76 0.46
C THR A 128 -43.93 4.98 0.48
N THR A 129 -44.53 6.17 0.54
CA THR A 129 -43.83 7.44 0.75
C THR A 129 -43.12 7.42 2.10
N PHE A 130 -41.80 7.66 2.10
CA PHE A 130 -40.97 7.58 3.30
C PHE A 130 -41.14 8.85 4.15
N THR A 131 -42.07 8.84 5.12
CA THR A 131 -42.19 9.91 6.12
C THR A 131 -41.00 9.86 7.06
N ALA A 132 -40.30 10.99 7.23
CA ALA A 132 -39.18 11.09 8.17
C ALA A 132 -39.65 10.79 9.61
N PRO A 133 -38.90 10.00 10.40
CA PRO A 133 -39.32 9.65 11.76
C PRO A 133 -39.33 10.88 12.66
N THR A 134 -40.45 11.09 13.36
CA THR A 134 -40.57 12.10 14.41
C THR A 134 -39.69 11.70 15.59
N PHE A 135 -38.55 12.37 15.75
CA PHE A 135 -37.65 12.11 16.88
C PHE A 135 -38.29 12.57 18.18
N VAL A 136 -38.63 11.61 19.04
CA VAL A 136 -38.95 11.90 20.45
C VAL A 136 -37.64 12.31 21.12
N THR A 137 -37.54 13.58 21.53
CA THR A 137 -36.44 14.08 22.36
C THR A 137 -36.54 13.48 23.76
N VAL A 138 -36.00 12.27 23.91
CA VAL A 138 -35.59 11.76 25.22
C VAL A 138 -34.49 12.69 25.72
N ASN A 139 -34.66 13.27 26.92
CA ASN A 139 -33.63 14.09 27.55
C ASN A 139 -32.35 13.25 27.65
N ALA A 140 -31.34 13.62 26.87
CA ALA A 140 -30.06 12.92 26.91
C ALA A 140 -29.49 13.01 28.34
N PRO A 141 -29.00 11.90 28.92
CA PRO A 141 -28.30 11.98 30.19
C PRO A 141 -27.15 12.98 30.05
N PRO A 142 -26.80 13.72 31.13
CA PRO A 142 -25.73 14.70 31.08
C PRO A 142 -24.47 14.04 30.53
N GLN A 143 -23.94 14.58 29.43
CA GLN A 143 -22.78 13.99 28.78
C GLN A 143 -21.61 14.03 29.76
N THR A 144 -21.23 12.86 30.29
CA THR A 144 -20.00 12.72 31.06
C THR A 144 -18.86 13.19 30.19
N GLU A 145 -18.09 14.15 30.70
CA GLU A 145 -17.03 14.85 29.98
C GLU A 145 -16.13 13.84 29.28
N GLN A 146 -16.24 13.76 27.95
CA GLN A 146 -15.57 12.71 27.19
C GLN A 146 -14.06 12.97 27.23
N GLU A 147 -13.31 11.99 27.72
CA GLU A 147 -11.85 12.07 27.80
C GLU A 147 -11.27 12.50 26.44
N PRO A 148 -10.38 13.51 26.40
CA PRO A 148 -9.87 14.03 25.13
C PRO A 148 -9.17 12.92 24.34
N PRO A 149 -9.25 12.94 22.99
CA PRO A 149 -8.57 11.96 22.16
C PRO A 149 -7.07 11.86 22.48
N PHE A 150 -6.59 10.63 22.71
CA PHE A 150 -5.20 10.35 23.04
C PHE A 150 -4.67 9.08 22.37
N ILE A 151 -3.36 9.04 22.14
CA ILE A 151 -2.64 7.81 21.84
C ILE A 151 -1.33 7.80 22.60
N HIS A 152 -1.14 6.75 23.39
CA HIS A 152 0.12 6.39 24.02
C HIS A 152 0.59 5.08 23.40
N TYR A 153 1.91 4.93 23.29
CA TYR A 153 2.52 3.67 22.87
C TYR A 153 3.71 3.36 23.77
N GLN A 154 4.14 2.11 23.78
CA GLN A 154 5.31 1.66 24.52
C GLN A 154 6.14 0.76 23.61
N LEU A 155 7.43 1.06 23.53
CA LEU A 155 8.39 0.29 22.76
C LEU A 155 9.14 -0.67 23.68
N TYR A 156 9.24 -1.93 23.27
CA TYR A 156 10.02 -2.94 23.96
C TYR A 156 10.97 -3.61 22.98
N GLN A 157 12.12 -4.05 23.50
CA GLN A 157 12.97 -5.00 22.79
C GLN A 157 12.30 -6.39 22.78
N LYS A 158 12.93 -7.34 22.09
CA LYS A 158 12.50 -8.73 21.89
C LYS A 158 12.04 -9.51 23.14
N ASN A 159 12.33 -9.05 24.35
CA ASN A 159 11.91 -9.70 25.61
C ASN A 159 10.40 -9.64 25.88
N ARG A 160 9.65 -8.79 25.16
CA ARG A 160 8.18 -8.80 25.10
C ARG A 160 7.72 -8.85 23.65
N PRO A 161 7.80 -10.01 22.99
CA PRO A 161 7.34 -10.14 21.61
C PRO A 161 5.81 -10.09 21.56
N TYR A 162 5.27 -9.86 20.36
CA TYR A 162 3.89 -10.24 20.07
C TYR A 162 3.67 -11.73 20.39
N ASN A 163 2.52 -12.03 20.99
CA ASN A 163 1.98 -13.38 21.16
C ASN A 163 1.64 -14.03 19.79
N ILE A 164 1.68 -13.25 18.70
CA ILE A 164 1.33 -13.64 17.34
C ILE A 164 -0.13 -14.11 17.33
N THR A 165 -1.00 -13.32 17.97
CA THR A 165 -2.44 -13.53 18.06
C THR A 165 -3.19 -12.95 16.86
N PHE A 166 -2.53 -12.57 15.77
CA PHE A 166 -3.17 -12.32 14.47
C PHE A 166 -3.48 -13.60 13.65
N GLY A 167 -4.20 -13.45 12.55
CA GLY A 167 -4.73 -14.56 11.74
C GLY A 167 -3.65 -15.48 11.13
N PRO A 168 -3.94 -16.76 10.86
CA PRO A 168 -2.92 -17.75 10.46
C PRO A 168 -2.23 -17.43 9.12
N TYR A 169 -2.87 -16.67 8.23
CA TYR A 169 -2.32 -16.30 6.92
C TYR A 169 -1.30 -15.17 6.94
N THR A 170 -1.19 -14.44 8.04
CA THR A 170 -0.30 -13.27 8.16
C THR A 170 0.99 -13.61 8.93
N LYS A 171 1.17 -14.89 9.29
CA LYS A 171 2.29 -15.43 10.07
C LYS A 171 3.46 -15.92 9.20
N CYS A 172 4.67 -15.48 9.53
CA CYS A 172 5.95 -16.01 9.05
C CYS A 172 6.56 -16.98 10.06
N ARG A 173 6.05 -18.22 10.07
CA ARG A 173 6.63 -19.34 10.83
C ARG A 173 8.04 -19.67 10.33
N LEU A 174 8.98 -19.83 11.25
CA LEU A 174 10.34 -20.31 11.00
C LEU A 174 10.37 -21.81 10.68
N GLY A 175 11.46 -22.27 10.07
CA GLY A 175 11.65 -23.66 9.66
C GLY A 175 10.84 -24.03 8.42
N ILE A 176 10.57 -25.32 8.25
CA ILE A 176 9.86 -25.84 7.08
C ILE A 176 8.36 -25.71 7.27
N THR A 177 7.75 -24.89 6.40
CA THR A 177 6.30 -24.82 6.20
C THR A 177 5.92 -25.48 4.87
N TYR A 178 4.64 -25.79 4.66
CA TYR A 178 4.17 -26.25 3.34
C TYR A 178 3.28 -25.17 2.71
N ASN A 179 3.30 -25.07 1.38
CA ASN A 179 2.37 -24.19 0.67
C ASN A 179 0.89 -24.58 0.90
N LYS A 180 -0.07 -23.72 0.53
CA LYS A 180 -1.53 -23.97 0.70
C LYS A 180 -2.05 -25.29 0.05
N ARG A 181 -1.23 -26.02 -0.71
CA ARG A 181 -1.57 -27.33 -1.31
C ARG A 181 -0.89 -28.51 -0.62
N GLY A 182 -0.05 -28.29 0.39
CA GLY A 182 0.78 -29.32 1.04
C GLY A 182 1.96 -29.83 0.19
N LYS A 183 2.16 -29.31 -1.03
CA LYS A 183 2.97 -29.99 -2.07
C LYS A 183 4.42 -29.54 -2.20
N LYS A 184 4.81 -28.42 -1.59
CA LYS A 184 6.20 -27.95 -1.61
C LYS A 184 6.58 -27.41 -0.24
N PRO A 185 7.71 -27.85 0.34
CA PRO A 185 8.28 -27.21 1.51
C PRO A 185 8.70 -25.77 1.15
N ILE A 186 8.57 -24.88 2.12
CA ILE A 186 9.04 -23.51 2.13
C ILE A 186 9.76 -23.34 3.45
N GLU A 187 11.08 -23.42 3.41
CA GLU A 187 11.96 -23.17 4.54
C GLU A 187 12.09 -21.66 4.77
N ARG A 188 11.94 -21.21 6.02
CA ARG A 188 12.22 -19.83 6.46
C ARG A 188 13.28 -19.84 7.55
N VAL A 189 14.34 -19.07 7.32
CA VAL A 189 15.37 -18.80 8.34
C VAL A 189 15.03 -17.52 9.12
N ALA A 190 15.66 -17.37 10.28
CA ALA A 190 15.64 -16.11 11.02
C ALA A 190 16.30 -14.99 10.23
N LEU A 191 16.00 -13.74 10.56
CA LEU A 191 16.77 -12.59 10.06
C LEU A 191 18.23 -12.69 10.57
N PRO A 192 19.23 -12.21 9.82
CA PRO A 192 20.59 -12.04 10.33
C PRO A 192 20.60 -11.05 11.51
N THR A 193 21.57 -11.16 12.42
CA THR A 193 21.64 -10.36 13.66
C THR A 193 21.46 -8.86 13.42
N TYR A 194 22.11 -8.29 12.40
CA TYR A 194 21.96 -6.87 12.04
C TYR A 194 20.52 -6.46 11.67
N LEU A 195 19.79 -7.31 10.91
CA LEU A 195 18.38 -7.04 10.66
C LEU A 195 17.52 -7.31 11.91
N GLN A 196 17.88 -8.26 12.78
CA GLN A 196 17.21 -8.37 14.09
C GLN A 196 17.37 -7.07 14.89
N GLU A 197 18.56 -6.48 14.95
CA GLU A 197 18.81 -5.20 15.63
C GLU A 197 17.98 -4.02 15.08
N ILE A 198 17.59 -4.04 13.80
CA ILE A 198 16.71 -3.03 13.19
C ILE A 198 15.22 -3.33 13.46
N MET A 199 14.85 -4.60 13.51
CA MET A 199 13.47 -5.08 13.45
C MET A 199 12.91 -5.53 14.80
N ASP A 200 13.75 -5.83 15.81
CA ASP A 200 13.38 -6.32 17.15
C ASP A 200 12.81 -5.20 18.05
N VAL A 201 11.78 -4.52 17.56
CA VAL A 201 10.92 -3.61 18.32
C VAL A 201 9.49 -4.17 18.35
N THR A 202 8.95 -4.32 19.56
CA THR A 202 7.52 -4.61 19.78
C THR A 202 6.84 -3.37 20.33
N THR A 203 5.67 -3.06 19.80
CA THR A 203 4.91 -1.85 20.14
C THR A 203 3.56 -2.23 20.72
N TYR A 204 3.27 -1.75 21.92
CA TYR A 204 1.92 -1.79 22.50
C TYR A 204 1.32 -0.40 22.44
N ILE A 205 0.01 -0.30 22.23
CA ILE A 205 -0.72 0.94 22.04
C ILE A 205 -1.87 1.01 23.04
N GLN A 206 -2.00 2.13 23.75
CA GLN A 206 -3.12 2.46 24.62
C GLN A 206 -3.77 3.74 24.10
N THR A 207 -5.08 3.71 23.87
CA THR A 207 -5.81 4.80 23.21
C THR A 207 -7.31 4.77 23.55
N ASN A 208 -8.01 5.87 23.32
CA ASN A 208 -9.47 5.94 23.27
C ASN A 208 -10.00 6.18 21.84
N LEU A 209 -9.13 6.12 20.84
CA LEU A 209 -9.47 6.40 19.44
C LEU A 209 -10.25 5.25 18.79
N LYS A 210 -11.05 5.64 17.79
CA LYS A 210 -11.71 4.76 16.82
C LYS A 210 -10.90 4.79 15.52
N ILE A 211 -10.19 3.70 15.21
CA ILE A 211 -9.24 3.62 14.09
C ILE A 211 -9.80 2.71 12.99
N LEU A 212 -9.89 3.23 11.76
CA LEU A 212 -10.35 2.49 10.57
C LEU A 212 -9.17 2.13 9.65
N SER A 213 -8.88 0.85 9.48
CA SER A 213 -7.87 0.38 8.54
C SER A 213 -8.49 0.09 7.16
N VAL A 214 -8.10 0.86 6.15
CA VAL A 214 -8.58 0.72 4.76
C VAL A 214 -7.46 0.24 3.84
N GLY A 215 -7.66 -0.88 3.15
CA GLY A 215 -6.66 -1.41 2.22
C GLY A 215 -6.95 -2.85 1.75
N ASP A 216 -6.03 -3.47 1.03
CA ASP A 216 -6.19 -4.84 0.52
C ASP A 216 -5.75 -5.91 1.54
N SER A 217 -5.40 -7.12 1.09
CA SER A 217 -4.89 -8.18 1.98
C SER A 217 -3.66 -7.77 2.78
N VAL A 218 -2.81 -6.85 2.28
CA VAL A 218 -1.65 -6.32 3.01
C VAL A 218 -2.10 -5.29 4.04
N GLY A 219 -3.07 -4.44 3.70
CA GLY A 219 -3.72 -3.55 4.67
C GLY A 219 -4.35 -4.31 5.85
N ILE A 220 -4.94 -5.48 5.58
CA ILE A 220 -5.45 -6.36 6.63
C ILE A 220 -4.33 -6.98 7.48
N GLN A 221 -3.11 -7.22 6.96
CA GLN A 221 -1.99 -7.63 7.81
C GLN A 221 -1.65 -6.53 8.84
N PHE A 222 -1.60 -5.27 8.41
CA PHE A 222 -1.32 -4.13 9.28
C PHE A 222 -2.43 -3.93 10.32
N HIS A 223 -3.69 -4.10 9.92
CA HIS A 223 -4.83 -4.09 10.84
C HIS A 223 -4.72 -5.19 11.91
N GLN A 224 -4.43 -6.44 11.54
CA GLN A 224 -4.39 -7.54 12.49
C GLN A 224 -3.25 -7.43 13.52
N VAL A 225 -2.09 -6.85 13.14
CA VAL A 225 -1.03 -6.57 14.12
C VAL A 225 -1.36 -5.35 14.99
N LEU A 226 -2.13 -4.37 14.49
CA LEU A 226 -2.68 -3.28 15.31
C LEU A 226 -3.66 -3.81 16.36
N GLU A 227 -4.55 -4.73 16.00
CA GLU A 227 -5.46 -5.41 16.94
C GLU A 227 -4.68 -6.05 18.09
N GLU A 228 -3.59 -6.77 17.80
CA GLU A 228 -2.75 -7.37 18.84
C GLU A 228 -2.03 -6.32 19.70
N ALA A 229 -1.51 -5.25 19.10
CA ALA A 229 -0.80 -4.19 19.81
C ALA A 229 -1.68 -3.40 20.81
N ILE A 230 -2.99 -3.34 20.60
CA ILE A 230 -3.95 -2.77 21.56
C ILE A 230 -4.44 -3.78 22.62
N GLY A 231 -3.91 -5.01 22.65
CA GLY A 231 -4.35 -6.06 23.58
C GLY A 231 -5.56 -6.87 23.08
N GLY A 232 -5.76 -6.93 21.77
CA GLY A 232 -6.70 -7.84 21.11
C GLY A 232 -6.14 -9.24 20.85
N VAL A 233 -7.05 -10.17 20.57
CA VAL A 233 -6.74 -11.57 20.19
C VAL A 233 -7.54 -11.92 18.92
N TRP A 234 -7.05 -12.81 18.05
CA TRP A 234 -7.80 -13.21 16.85
C TRP A 234 -9.18 -13.81 17.16
N ASN A 235 -9.23 -14.72 18.14
CA ASN A 235 -10.46 -15.39 18.57
C ASN A 235 -11.16 -14.66 19.75
N ASP A 236 -11.06 -13.33 19.79
CA ASP A 236 -11.64 -12.55 20.87
C ASP A 236 -13.16 -12.42 20.72
N THR A 237 -13.91 -12.58 21.81
CA THR A 237 -15.36 -12.34 21.81
C THR A 237 -15.72 -10.87 21.60
N ARG A 238 -14.75 -9.96 21.75
CA ARG A 238 -14.85 -8.54 21.42
C ARG A 238 -14.71 -8.24 19.92
N ARG A 239 -14.44 -9.26 19.08
CA ARG A 239 -14.34 -9.16 17.62
C ARG A 239 -15.67 -9.52 16.96
N THR A 240 -16.14 -8.66 16.04
CA THR A 240 -17.29 -8.94 15.16
C THR A 240 -16.84 -8.90 13.71
N VAL A 241 -17.14 -9.96 12.96
CA VAL A 241 -16.86 -10.04 11.51
C VAL A 241 -18.18 -9.94 10.76
N TYR A 242 -18.38 -8.83 10.04
CA TYR A 242 -19.58 -8.57 9.24
C TYR A 242 -19.50 -9.18 7.84
N GLN A 243 -18.30 -9.26 7.26
CA GLN A 243 -18.09 -9.83 5.92
C GLN A 243 -16.72 -10.51 5.79
N ASN A 244 -16.72 -11.73 5.26
CA ASN A 244 -15.53 -12.40 4.74
C ASN A 244 -15.39 -12.22 3.21
N ALA A 245 -14.15 -12.02 2.76
CA ALA A 245 -13.79 -11.91 1.35
C ALA A 245 -13.73 -13.26 0.63
N TRP A 246 -13.15 -14.27 1.29
CA TRP A 246 -13.14 -15.67 0.87
C TRP A 246 -12.78 -16.56 2.05
N GLY A 247 -13.53 -17.65 2.27
CA GLY A 247 -13.34 -18.51 3.44
C GLY A 247 -13.37 -17.70 4.73
N ASP A 248 -12.26 -17.75 5.46
CA ASP A 248 -11.96 -17.09 6.74
C ASP A 248 -11.09 -15.81 6.58
N HIS A 249 -10.86 -15.33 5.36
CA HIS A 249 -10.21 -14.03 5.13
C HIS A 249 -11.22 -12.90 5.25
N GLU A 250 -11.13 -12.16 6.35
CA GLU A 250 -12.02 -11.03 6.66
C GLU A 250 -11.94 -9.89 5.63
N SER A 251 -13.02 -9.11 5.59
CA SER A 251 -13.12 -7.88 4.80
C SER A 251 -13.80 -6.72 5.50
N VAL A 252 -14.76 -6.99 6.37
CA VAL A 252 -15.40 -5.98 7.20
C VAL A 252 -15.51 -6.55 8.61
N SER A 253 -14.78 -5.96 9.55
CA SER A 253 -14.75 -6.42 10.94
C SER A 253 -14.44 -5.27 11.90
N VAL A 254 -14.79 -5.45 13.17
CA VAL A 254 -14.57 -4.51 14.28
C VAL A 254 -14.06 -5.29 15.48
N LEU A 255 -13.02 -4.78 16.12
CA LEU A 255 -12.56 -5.18 17.44
C LEU A 255 -12.72 -4.00 18.41
N THR A 256 -13.23 -4.28 19.61
CA THR A 256 -13.32 -3.30 20.69
C THR A 256 -12.42 -3.71 21.86
N VAL A 257 -11.66 -2.77 22.42
CA VAL A 257 -10.81 -3.00 23.60
C VAL A 257 -10.95 -1.82 24.54
N ASN A 258 -11.74 -2.00 25.62
CA ASN A 258 -12.13 -0.93 26.53
C ASN A 258 -12.85 0.19 25.76
N GLN A 259 -12.24 1.37 25.66
CA GLN A 259 -12.73 2.49 24.83
C GLN A 259 -12.13 2.51 23.41
N THR A 260 -11.05 1.76 23.16
CA THR A 260 -10.44 1.64 21.83
C THR A 260 -11.38 0.89 20.89
N VAL A 261 -11.49 1.36 19.65
CA VAL A 261 -12.12 0.59 18.58
C VAL A 261 -11.19 0.54 17.38
N VAL A 262 -11.02 -0.64 16.78
CA VAL A 262 -10.26 -0.80 15.54
C VAL A 262 -11.13 -1.58 14.54
N ALA A 263 -11.32 -1.03 13.35
CA ALA A 263 -12.13 -1.62 12.29
C ALA A 263 -11.30 -1.90 11.03
N ALA A 264 -11.66 -2.95 10.31
CA ALA A 264 -11.12 -3.28 8.99
C ALA A 264 -12.17 -2.98 7.91
N PHE A 265 -11.72 -2.34 6.83
CA PHE A 265 -12.52 -2.16 5.62
C PHE A 265 -11.70 -2.47 4.37
N ARG A 266 -11.92 -3.67 3.82
CA ARG A 266 -11.03 -4.25 2.82
C ARG A 266 -11.42 -3.92 1.39
N MET A 267 -10.45 -3.39 0.63
CA MET A 267 -10.62 -2.88 -0.73
C MET A 267 -9.49 -3.34 -1.66
N THR A 268 -9.80 -3.64 -2.92
CA THR A 268 -8.78 -3.91 -3.98
C THR A 268 -8.61 -2.73 -4.94
N GLY A 269 -9.12 -1.55 -4.58
CA GLY A 269 -8.93 -0.28 -5.26
C GLY A 269 -9.20 0.90 -4.33
N LEU A 270 -9.09 2.13 -4.84
CA LEU A 270 -9.31 3.36 -4.07
C LEU A 270 -10.79 3.49 -3.66
N LEU A 271 -11.04 4.06 -2.48
CA LEU A 271 -12.38 4.38 -1.98
C LEU A 271 -12.96 5.56 -2.78
N LEU A 272 -13.51 5.31 -3.97
CA LEU A 272 -14.03 6.36 -4.85
C LEU A 272 -15.55 6.30 -4.99
N PRO A 273 -16.26 7.41 -5.31
CA PRO A 273 -17.71 7.39 -5.51
C PRO A 273 -18.13 6.39 -6.60
N SER A 274 -17.33 6.24 -7.66
CA SER A 274 -17.54 5.27 -8.74
C SER A 274 -17.39 3.79 -8.33
N GLY A 275 -16.89 3.51 -7.12
CA GLY A 275 -16.81 2.19 -6.50
C GLY A 275 -18.07 1.78 -5.73
N LYS A 276 -19.04 2.69 -5.54
CA LYS A 276 -20.27 2.41 -4.78
C LYS A 276 -21.06 1.26 -5.41
N ASN A 277 -21.46 0.31 -4.58
CA ASN A 277 -22.15 -0.93 -4.94
C ASN A 277 -21.40 -1.85 -5.92
N GLN A 278 -20.14 -1.57 -6.25
CA GLN A 278 -19.31 -2.49 -7.03
C GLN A 278 -18.85 -3.66 -6.14
N PRO A 279 -18.67 -4.87 -6.68
CA PRO A 279 -18.30 -6.03 -5.87
C PRO A 279 -16.94 -5.85 -5.16
N PRO A 280 -16.84 -6.07 -3.84
CA PRO A 280 -15.57 -6.13 -3.12
C PRO A 280 -14.97 -7.56 -3.21
N PRO A 281 -14.24 -8.07 -2.21
CA PRO A 281 -12.83 -7.82 -1.96
C PRO A 281 -11.88 -8.68 -2.84
N ASN A 282 -12.35 -9.11 -4.02
CA ASN A 282 -11.60 -9.91 -4.99
C ASN A 282 -11.93 -9.63 -6.47
N ALA A 283 -12.92 -8.79 -6.80
CA ALA A 283 -13.28 -8.47 -8.19
C ALA A 283 -12.20 -7.68 -8.96
N GLY A 284 -11.15 -7.24 -8.26
CA GLY A 284 -10.19 -6.26 -8.74
C GLY A 284 -10.76 -4.83 -8.69
N PRO A 285 -9.93 -3.82 -8.92
CA PRO A 285 -10.41 -2.46 -9.08
C PRO A 285 -11.08 -2.30 -10.44
N ASN A 286 -11.95 -1.30 -10.57
CA ASN A 286 -12.36 -0.80 -11.86
C ASN A 286 -11.12 -0.29 -12.61
N LEU A 287 -10.67 -1.00 -13.64
CA LEU A 287 -9.43 -0.72 -14.37
C LEU A 287 -9.41 0.65 -15.07
N LYS A 288 -10.56 1.34 -15.20
CA LYS A 288 -10.63 2.70 -15.77
C LYS A 288 -10.52 3.80 -14.73
N THR A 289 -11.06 3.59 -13.53
CA THR A 289 -11.15 4.63 -12.48
C THR A 289 -10.23 4.38 -11.29
N GLY A 290 -9.66 3.18 -11.15
CA GLY A 290 -8.97 2.76 -9.94
C GLY A 290 -9.88 2.49 -8.74
N ALA A 291 -11.21 2.56 -8.91
CA ALA A 291 -12.15 2.40 -7.80
C ALA A 291 -12.19 0.96 -7.29
N GLY A 292 -12.10 0.80 -5.97
CA GLY A 292 -12.43 -0.45 -5.28
C GLY A 292 -13.92 -0.50 -4.94
N GLY A 293 -14.51 -1.69 -4.98
CA GLY A 293 -15.89 -1.88 -4.58
C GLY A 293 -16.12 -1.59 -3.09
N TRP A 294 -17.15 -0.79 -2.79
CA TRP A 294 -17.64 -0.56 -1.43
C TRP A 294 -19.16 -0.53 -1.39
N ASN A 295 -19.74 -0.89 -0.25
CA ASN A 295 -21.18 -1.06 -0.10
C ASN A 295 -21.68 -0.23 1.12
N PRO A 296 -22.72 0.62 0.97
CA PRO A 296 -23.26 1.43 2.06
C PRO A 296 -23.69 0.63 3.29
N GLN A 297 -24.18 -0.59 3.12
CA GLN A 297 -24.59 -1.46 4.21
C GLN A 297 -23.40 -1.85 5.09
N HIS A 298 -22.20 -2.02 4.52
CA HIS A 298 -20.99 -2.29 5.30
C HIS A 298 -20.51 -1.04 6.04
N VAL A 299 -20.64 0.15 5.43
CA VAL A 299 -20.38 1.44 6.10
C VAL A 299 -21.32 1.60 7.30
N GLN A 300 -22.61 1.32 7.12
CA GLN A 300 -23.61 1.34 8.18
C GLN A 300 -23.32 0.30 9.27
N GLN A 301 -22.92 -0.93 8.93
CA GLN A 301 -22.53 -1.95 9.92
C GLN A 301 -21.38 -1.47 10.81
N LEU A 302 -20.36 -0.82 10.24
CA LEU A 302 -19.28 -0.22 11.01
C LEU A 302 -19.77 0.97 11.86
N LEU A 303 -20.63 1.84 11.33
CA LEU A 303 -21.21 3.00 12.04
C LEU A 303 -22.44 2.69 12.93
N GLN A 304 -22.80 1.42 13.06
CA GLN A 304 -23.90 0.96 13.92
C GLN A 304 -23.45 -0.17 14.85
N HIS A 305 -22.15 -0.50 14.87
CA HIS A 305 -21.58 -1.40 15.86
C HIS A 305 -21.77 -0.80 17.25
N GLU A 306 -22.38 -1.59 18.15
CA GLU A 306 -22.60 -1.26 19.54
C GLU A 306 -21.67 -2.09 20.42
N TYR A 307 -21.05 -1.45 21.40
CA TYR A 307 -20.07 -2.06 22.29
C TYR A 307 -20.22 -1.52 23.71
N THR A 308 -19.95 -2.38 24.70
CA THR A 308 -20.10 -2.03 26.11
C THR A 308 -18.78 -1.53 26.69
N ILE A 309 -18.79 -0.31 27.22
CA ILE A 309 -17.70 0.22 28.03
C ILE A 309 -18.02 -0.08 29.50
N THR A 310 -17.09 -0.69 30.22
CA THR A 310 -17.18 -0.92 31.67
C THR A 310 -16.28 0.08 32.38
N THR A 311 -16.87 0.97 33.18
CA THR A 311 -16.13 1.96 33.96
C THR A 311 -15.98 1.46 35.39
N THR A 312 -14.74 1.31 35.85
CA THR A 312 -14.37 0.88 37.21
C THR A 312 -14.52 2.00 38.26
N THR A 313 -15.60 2.78 38.17
CA THR A 313 -16.12 3.54 39.31
C THR A 313 -16.68 2.58 40.37
N THR A 314 -16.91 3.07 41.58
CA THR A 314 -17.73 2.37 42.58
C THR A 314 -19.05 3.13 42.74
N PRO A 315 -20.22 2.57 42.35
CA PRO A 315 -20.43 1.25 41.76
C PRO A 315 -19.91 1.15 40.31
N THR A 316 -19.58 -0.07 39.88
CA THR A 316 -19.19 -0.36 38.49
C THR A 316 -20.35 -0.04 37.56
N SER A 317 -20.11 0.80 36.57
CA SER A 317 -21.11 1.17 35.57
C SER A 317 -20.76 0.54 34.21
N THR A 318 -21.77 0.06 33.50
CA THR A 318 -21.66 -0.36 32.11
C THR A 318 -22.45 0.60 31.22
N THR A 319 -21.93 0.94 30.06
CA THR A 319 -22.58 1.83 29.11
C THR A 319 -22.41 1.31 27.70
N THR A 320 -23.52 0.98 27.03
CA THR A 320 -23.53 0.63 25.61
C THR A 320 -23.32 1.89 24.79
N THR A 321 -22.27 1.88 23.96
CA THR A 321 -21.88 2.98 23.08
C THR A 321 -21.96 2.52 21.63
N ARG A 322 -22.34 3.42 20.71
CA ARG A 322 -22.36 3.16 19.27
C ARG A 322 -21.23 3.92 18.56
N ILE A 323 -20.61 3.31 17.55
CA ILE A 323 -19.62 3.98 16.70
C ILE A 323 -20.33 4.97 15.76
N THR A 324 -20.42 6.25 16.10
CA THR A 324 -21.01 7.26 15.19
C THR A 324 -20.05 7.84 14.16
N LYS A 325 -18.73 7.65 14.37
CA LYS A 325 -17.63 8.05 13.49
C LYS A 325 -16.35 7.31 13.87
N PHE A 326 -15.35 7.34 13.00
CA PHE A 326 -13.96 6.99 13.28
C PHE A 326 -13.12 8.26 13.40
N ASP A 327 -12.10 8.27 14.27
CA ASP A 327 -11.23 9.43 14.49
C ASP A 327 -10.04 9.43 13.51
N VAL A 328 -9.52 8.23 13.20
CA VAL A 328 -8.34 8.02 12.35
C VAL A 328 -8.65 7.00 11.26
N MET A 329 -8.19 7.25 10.03
CA MET A 329 -8.07 6.25 8.97
C MET A 329 -6.60 5.90 8.72
N LEU A 330 -6.28 4.61 8.68
CA LEU A 330 -5.00 4.09 8.17
C LEU A 330 -5.23 3.64 6.72
N PHE A 331 -4.74 4.42 5.75
CA PHE A 331 -5.06 4.20 4.34
C PHE A 331 -3.87 3.59 3.57
N ARG A 332 -3.96 2.29 3.32
CA ARG A 332 -3.03 1.53 2.47
C ARG A 332 -3.58 1.48 1.05
N ILE A 333 -2.98 2.26 0.15
CA ILE A 333 -3.32 2.26 -1.28
C ILE A 333 -3.17 0.83 -1.86
N PRO A 334 -4.18 0.26 -2.57
CA PRO A 334 -4.15 -1.09 -3.14
C PRO A 334 -3.14 -1.40 -4.27
N HIS A 335 -1.87 -0.98 -4.15
CA HIS A 335 -0.80 -1.35 -5.07
C HIS A 335 -0.55 -2.87 -5.04
N GLY A 336 -0.58 -3.48 -6.22
CA GLY A 336 -0.72 -4.93 -6.42
C GLY A 336 -2.06 -5.32 -7.07
N TRP A 337 -3.06 -4.46 -6.93
CA TRP A 337 -4.35 -4.56 -7.62
C TRP A 337 -4.55 -3.39 -8.59
N LEU A 338 -4.13 -2.19 -8.20
CA LEU A 338 -4.12 -0.98 -9.02
C LEU A 338 -2.91 -0.93 -9.95
N THR A 339 -3.12 -0.37 -11.14
CA THR A 339 -2.04 0.13 -12.00
C THR A 339 -1.63 1.53 -11.55
N LEU A 340 -0.33 1.84 -11.65
CA LEU A 340 0.26 3.04 -11.04
C LEU A 340 -0.25 4.37 -11.63
N ASP A 341 -0.78 4.34 -12.85
CA ASP A 341 -1.45 5.46 -13.54
C ASP A 341 -2.84 5.78 -12.98
N THR A 342 -3.53 4.81 -12.34
CA THR A 342 -4.82 5.07 -11.65
C THR A 342 -4.64 5.67 -10.26
N ILE A 343 -3.42 5.70 -9.73
CA ILE A 343 -3.07 6.30 -8.44
C ILE A 343 -2.68 7.75 -8.70
N THR A 344 -3.68 8.61 -8.89
CA THR A 344 -3.51 10.04 -9.19
C THR A 344 -3.76 10.91 -7.95
N GLN A 345 -3.22 12.11 -7.92
CA GLN A 345 -3.48 13.11 -6.88
C GLN A 345 -4.98 13.39 -6.71
N HIS A 346 -5.72 13.49 -7.83
CA HIS A 346 -7.17 13.67 -7.84
C HIS A 346 -7.91 12.50 -7.18
N ASN A 347 -7.58 11.26 -7.55
CA ASN A 347 -8.23 10.08 -6.97
C ASN A 347 -7.88 9.90 -5.48
N LEU A 348 -6.67 10.26 -5.05
CA LEU A 348 -6.31 10.26 -3.62
C LEU A 348 -7.09 11.33 -2.84
N HIS A 349 -7.26 12.52 -3.41
CA HIS A 349 -8.07 13.59 -2.84
C HIS A 349 -9.54 13.20 -2.70
N GLU A 350 -10.16 12.67 -3.78
CA GLU A 350 -11.54 12.16 -3.72
C GLU A 350 -11.70 11.04 -2.69
N ALA A 351 -10.73 10.13 -2.58
CA ALA A 351 -10.82 9.02 -1.63
C ALA A 351 -10.71 9.46 -0.16
N ILE A 352 -9.94 10.51 0.13
CA ILE A 352 -9.83 11.07 1.49
C ILE A 352 -11.10 11.84 1.85
N LEU A 353 -11.66 12.64 0.94
CA LEU A 353 -12.93 13.34 1.20
C LEU A 353 -14.10 12.36 1.33
N LEU A 354 -14.20 11.34 0.47
CA LEU A 354 -15.24 10.32 0.60
C LEU A 354 -15.09 9.51 1.90
N ALA A 355 -13.86 9.28 2.39
CA ALA A 355 -13.66 8.66 3.70
C ALA A 355 -14.22 9.54 4.83
N HIS A 356 -13.95 10.85 4.79
CA HIS A 356 -14.50 11.81 5.74
C HIS A 356 -16.03 11.81 5.72
N ASP A 357 -16.65 11.89 4.53
CA ASP A 357 -18.10 11.88 4.36
C ASP A 357 -18.77 10.57 4.83
N LEU A 358 -18.13 9.41 4.56
CA LEU A 358 -18.69 8.10 4.89
C LEU A 358 -18.44 7.65 6.34
N PHE A 359 -17.34 8.06 6.95
CA PHE A 359 -16.87 7.53 8.24
C PHE A 359 -16.60 8.59 9.31
N GLY A 360 -16.68 9.88 8.98
CA GLY A 360 -16.39 11.00 9.89
C GLY A 360 -14.92 11.14 10.28
N VAL A 361 -13.99 10.57 9.49
CA VAL A 361 -12.55 10.57 9.79
C VAL A 361 -11.92 11.94 9.59
N ASN A 362 -11.16 12.40 10.59
CA ASN A 362 -10.50 13.71 10.58
C ASN A 362 -8.98 13.61 10.55
N ILE A 363 -8.41 12.40 10.70
CA ILE A 363 -6.98 12.13 10.59
C ILE A 363 -6.81 10.96 9.60
N VAL A 364 -5.95 11.11 8.61
CA VAL A 364 -5.62 10.05 7.63
C VAL A 364 -4.11 9.83 7.61
N VAL A 365 -3.67 8.63 7.96
CA VAL A 365 -2.29 8.19 7.75
C VAL A 365 -2.22 7.48 6.39
N LEU A 366 -1.68 8.17 5.38
CA LEU A 366 -1.53 7.66 4.03
C LEU A 366 -0.16 6.99 3.86
N GLN A 367 -0.18 5.73 3.42
CA GLN A 367 1.03 4.93 3.26
C GLN A 367 1.59 5.00 1.84
N THR A 368 2.91 5.22 1.69
CA THR A 368 3.58 5.15 0.37
C THR A 368 3.62 3.72 -0.17
N LEU A 369 3.76 3.61 -1.49
CA LEU A 369 3.74 2.33 -2.19
C LEU A 369 5.10 1.62 -2.05
N PHE A 370 5.08 0.33 -1.75
CA PHE A 370 6.28 -0.50 -1.67
C PHE A 370 6.50 -1.34 -2.94
N PHE A 371 7.75 -1.70 -3.23
CA PHE A 371 8.09 -2.64 -4.28
C PHE A 371 7.54 -4.05 -4.01
N ASN A 372 6.86 -4.65 -4.99
CA ASN A 372 6.22 -5.96 -4.85
C ASN A 372 6.30 -6.81 -6.15
N ASN A 373 5.59 -7.93 -6.20
CA ASN A 373 5.60 -8.86 -7.33
C ASN A 373 4.88 -8.41 -8.60
N ASN A 374 4.22 -7.26 -8.58
CA ASN A 374 3.53 -6.71 -9.73
C ASN A 374 4.42 -5.77 -10.57
N VAL A 375 5.52 -5.26 -9.99
CA VAL A 375 6.52 -4.46 -10.70
C VAL A 375 7.44 -5.40 -11.50
N ARG A 376 7.27 -5.49 -12.81
CA ARG A 376 7.94 -6.49 -13.68
C ARG A 376 9.05 -5.91 -14.55
N THR A 377 9.07 -4.59 -14.71
CA THR A 377 9.98 -3.87 -15.61
C THR A 377 10.63 -2.68 -14.91
N MET A 378 11.75 -2.19 -15.46
CA MET A 378 12.39 -0.98 -14.96
C MET A 378 11.50 0.25 -15.13
N ASP A 379 10.70 0.30 -16.19
CA ASP A 379 9.74 1.39 -16.45
C ASP A 379 8.66 1.45 -15.36
N GLU A 380 8.11 0.29 -14.95
CA GLU A 380 7.16 0.19 -13.83
C GLU A 380 7.82 0.53 -12.48
N LEU A 381 9.10 0.19 -12.28
CA LEU A 381 9.85 0.57 -11.07
C LEU A 381 10.08 2.10 -11.01
N GLN A 382 10.48 2.72 -12.13
CA GLN A 382 10.57 4.18 -12.24
C GLN A 382 9.20 4.85 -12.12
N GLN A 383 8.12 4.21 -12.57
CA GLN A 383 6.76 4.69 -12.35
C GLN A 383 6.39 4.61 -10.86
N LEU A 384 6.75 3.54 -10.15
CA LEU A 384 6.50 3.37 -8.72
C LEU A 384 7.15 4.50 -7.91
N HIS A 385 8.44 4.79 -8.17
CA HIS A 385 9.13 5.89 -7.49
C HIS A 385 8.47 7.25 -7.78
N ARG A 386 8.12 7.53 -9.04
CA ARG A 386 7.39 8.77 -9.42
C ARG A 386 6.01 8.88 -8.76
N THR A 387 5.28 7.77 -8.62
CA THR A 387 4.00 7.74 -7.90
C THR A 387 4.20 8.00 -6.41
N ASN A 388 5.27 7.48 -5.78
CA ASN A 388 5.62 7.82 -4.40
C ASN A 388 5.99 9.29 -4.22
N ASP A 389 6.75 9.87 -5.14
CA ASP A 389 7.10 11.31 -5.10
C ASP A 389 5.88 12.22 -5.32
N MET A 390 4.88 11.73 -6.07
CA MET A 390 3.56 12.38 -6.14
C MET A 390 2.80 12.26 -4.81
N ILE A 391 2.77 11.08 -4.17
CA ILE A 391 2.12 10.89 -2.86
C ILE A 391 2.76 11.78 -1.78
N ARG A 392 4.10 11.85 -1.72
CA ARG A 392 4.85 12.72 -0.79
C ARG A 392 4.45 14.19 -0.96
N ARG A 393 4.44 14.69 -2.20
CA ARG A 393 4.02 16.07 -2.50
C ARG A 393 2.56 16.30 -2.17
N PHE A 394 1.67 15.39 -2.55
CA PHE A 394 0.24 15.47 -2.25
C PHE A 394 -0.04 15.62 -0.74
N VAL A 395 0.63 14.85 0.12
CA VAL A 395 0.48 14.99 1.58
C VAL A 395 1.08 16.31 2.07
N LYS A 396 2.27 16.69 1.60
CA LYS A 396 2.92 17.96 1.98
C LYS A 396 2.12 19.21 1.58
N GLU A 397 1.49 19.16 0.41
CA GLU A 397 0.68 20.24 -0.18
C GLU A 397 -0.79 20.22 0.32
N TRP A 398 -1.18 19.22 1.12
CA TRP A 398 -2.53 19.11 1.65
C TRP A 398 -2.88 20.27 2.59
N ASN A 399 -3.91 21.03 2.23
CA ASN A 399 -4.33 22.25 2.91
C ASN A 399 -5.83 22.28 3.29
N HIS A 400 -6.49 21.12 3.29
CA HIS A 400 -7.92 21.03 3.63
C HIS A 400 -8.14 21.09 5.15
N SER A 401 -8.99 22.00 5.63
CA SER A 401 -9.15 22.28 7.07
C SER A 401 -9.86 21.17 7.87
N THR A 402 -10.67 20.33 7.22
CA THR A 402 -11.48 19.30 7.90
C THR A 402 -10.74 17.99 8.16
N VAL A 403 -9.67 17.70 7.41
CA VAL A 403 -8.94 16.42 7.48
C VAL A 403 -7.45 16.69 7.54
N THR A 404 -6.78 16.18 8.57
CA THR A 404 -5.32 16.13 8.66
C THR A 404 -4.81 14.90 7.92
N VAL A 405 -3.99 15.08 6.88
CA VAL A 405 -3.32 13.98 6.18
C VAL A 405 -1.86 13.91 6.61
N LEU A 406 -1.39 12.69 6.87
CA LEU A 406 -0.04 12.37 7.34
C LEU A 406 0.59 11.29 6.46
N LEU A 407 1.91 11.33 6.30
CA LEU A 407 2.66 10.36 5.49
C LEU A 407 3.31 9.28 6.37
N LEU A 408 3.07 8.02 6.01
CA LEU A 408 3.86 6.87 6.46
C LEU A 408 4.71 6.36 5.29
N ASP A 409 6.02 6.67 5.26
CA ASP A 409 6.89 6.34 4.13
C ASP A 409 7.44 4.90 4.14
N PHE A 410 6.50 3.96 4.23
CA PHE A 410 6.78 2.53 4.22
C PHE A 410 7.46 2.05 2.92
N GLY A 411 7.17 2.70 1.79
CA GLY A 411 7.81 2.42 0.51
C GLY A 411 9.32 2.65 0.55
N GLN A 412 9.78 3.80 1.03
CA GLN A 412 11.21 4.10 1.18
C GLN A 412 11.90 3.12 2.12
N TRP A 413 11.24 2.74 3.23
CA TRP A 413 11.79 1.77 4.16
C TRP A 413 11.94 0.37 3.55
N VAL A 414 10.93 -0.10 2.82
CA VAL A 414 11.00 -1.37 2.10
C VAL A 414 12.11 -1.36 1.05
N ASP A 415 12.26 -0.28 0.29
CA ASP A 415 13.32 -0.18 -0.72
C ASP A 415 14.72 -0.30 -0.07
N GLN A 416 14.93 0.31 1.11
CA GLN A 416 16.16 0.14 1.90
C GLN A 416 16.37 -1.31 2.37
N LEU A 417 15.33 -1.98 2.89
CA LEU A 417 15.40 -3.38 3.33
C LEU A 417 15.68 -4.35 2.17
N VAL A 418 15.08 -4.11 1.00
CA VAL A 418 15.26 -4.92 -0.21
C VAL A 418 16.66 -4.72 -0.80
N HIS A 419 17.17 -3.49 -0.80
CA HIS A 419 18.57 -3.18 -1.14
C HIS A 419 19.54 -3.91 -0.20
N TRP A 420 19.33 -3.79 1.10
CA TRP A 420 20.17 -4.43 2.11
C TRP A 420 20.18 -5.96 1.97
N ASN A 421 19.01 -6.59 1.78
CA ASN A 421 18.93 -8.04 1.60
C ASN A 421 19.60 -8.51 0.30
N ALA A 422 19.44 -7.75 -0.80
CA ALA A 422 20.16 -8.04 -2.04
C ALA A 422 21.68 -7.98 -1.88
N GLN A 423 22.19 -6.92 -1.25
CA GLN A 423 23.62 -6.69 -1.06
C GLN A 423 24.25 -7.69 -0.08
N HIS A 424 23.65 -7.88 1.10
CA HIS A 424 24.31 -8.56 2.22
C HIS A 424 23.91 -10.02 2.40
N MET A 425 22.68 -10.42 2.06
CA MET A 425 22.24 -11.83 2.17
C MET A 425 22.45 -12.59 0.86
N LEU A 426 22.14 -11.95 -0.26
CA LEU A 426 22.17 -12.60 -1.58
C LEU A 426 23.44 -12.31 -2.39
N GLN A 427 24.30 -11.40 -1.91
CA GLN A 427 25.55 -10.97 -2.56
C GLN A 427 25.34 -10.55 -4.02
N MET A 428 24.19 -9.93 -4.31
CA MET A 428 23.84 -9.43 -5.63
C MET A 428 24.60 -8.13 -5.91
N ASP A 429 25.00 -7.91 -7.15
CA ASP A 429 25.55 -6.61 -7.55
C ASP A 429 24.42 -5.57 -7.61
N VAL A 430 24.24 -4.83 -6.51
CA VAL A 430 23.23 -3.77 -6.40
C VAL A 430 23.51 -2.54 -7.27
N ARG A 431 24.65 -2.50 -7.97
CA ARG A 431 24.91 -1.51 -9.03
C ARG A 431 24.17 -1.87 -10.33
N ASP A 432 23.80 -3.14 -10.52
CA ASP A 432 22.86 -3.52 -11.57
C ASP A 432 21.45 -3.11 -11.15
N THR A 433 20.97 -2.03 -11.75
CA THR A 433 19.61 -1.48 -11.53
C THR A 433 18.47 -2.50 -11.60
N ASN A 434 18.67 -3.66 -12.26
CA ASN A 434 17.65 -4.72 -12.32
C ASN A 434 17.59 -5.65 -11.09
N TYR A 435 18.46 -5.52 -10.07
CA TYR A 435 18.59 -6.53 -9.00
C TYR A 435 17.24 -6.84 -8.31
N THR A 436 16.39 -5.84 -8.11
CA THR A 436 15.03 -6.00 -7.55
C THR A 436 14.11 -6.84 -8.44
N LEU A 437 14.31 -6.80 -9.75
CA LEU A 437 13.54 -7.52 -10.77
C LEU A 437 14.03 -8.95 -11.02
N GLN A 438 15.12 -9.41 -10.39
CA GLN A 438 15.50 -10.82 -10.48
C GLN A 438 14.49 -11.67 -9.70
N ARG A 439 13.82 -12.61 -10.38
CA ARG A 439 12.67 -13.37 -9.85
C ARG A 439 12.91 -14.88 -9.84
N LEU A 440 12.16 -15.59 -9.01
CA LEU A 440 12.05 -17.06 -9.08
C LEU A 440 11.27 -17.52 -10.32
N GLY A 441 11.82 -18.49 -11.07
CA GLY A 441 11.31 -18.86 -12.40
C GLY A 441 9.95 -19.59 -12.45
N CYS A 442 9.33 -19.92 -11.30
CA CYS A 442 8.27 -20.93 -11.25
C CYS A 442 6.82 -20.40 -11.21
N PHE A 443 6.60 -19.10 -10.98
CA PHE A 443 5.25 -18.54 -10.87
C PHE A 443 4.88 -17.74 -12.13
N LYS A 444 3.91 -18.25 -12.91
CA LYS A 444 3.49 -17.64 -14.18
C LYS A 444 2.88 -16.23 -14.06
N LYS A 445 2.31 -15.85 -12.91
CA LYS A 445 1.55 -14.59 -12.75
C LYS A 445 2.30 -13.53 -11.94
N PHE A 446 2.85 -13.89 -10.78
CA PHE A 446 3.50 -12.96 -9.84
C PHE A 446 4.74 -13.62 -9.20
N PRO A 447 5.86 -13.74 -9.92
CA PRO A 447 7.05 -14.39 -9.41
C PRO A 447 7.75 -13.54 -8.33
N PRO A 448 8.02 -14.11 -7.13
CA PRO A 448 8.69 -13.41 -6.05
C PRO A 448 10.04 -12.86 -6.48
N SER A 449 10.34 -11.62 -6.08
CA SER A 449 11.69 -11.08 -6.19
C SER A 449 12.62 -11.82 -5.24
N LEU A 450 13.81 -12.17 -5.73
CA LEU A 450 14.86 -12.76 -4.92
C LEU A 450 15.21 -11.81 -3.77
N ALA A 451 15.50 -10.55 -4.10
CA ALA A 451 15.84 -9.48 -3.17
C ALA A 451 14.78 -9.24 -2.08
N VAL A 452 13.51 -9.48 -2.35
CA VAL A 452 12.43 -9.32 -1.34
C VAL A 452 12.24 -10.56 -0.48
N ALA A 453 12.28 -11.77 -1.07
CA ALA A 453 11.73 -12.97 -0.44
C ALA A 453 12.74 -14.10 -0.15
N CYS A 454 13.98 -14.01 -0.62
CA CYS A 454 14.99 -15.04 -0.43
C CYS A 454 16.06 -14.60 0.60
N ALA A 455 16.60 -15.57 1.33
CA ALA A 455 17.76 -15.44 2.22
C ALA A 455 19.05 -15.98 1.59
N THR A 456 18.94 -16.89 0.62
CA THR A 456 20.08 -17.44 -0.14
C THR A 456 19.86 -17.30 -1.64
N LEU A 457 20.96 -17.18 -2.39
CA LEU A 457 20.96 -17.20 -3.85
C LEU A 457 21.08 -18.66 -4.34
N GLU A 458 19.96 -19.39 -4.30
CA GLU A 458 19.85 -20.69 -4.99
C GLU A 458 19.94 -20.53 -6.51
N ASN A 459 20.18 -21.64 -7.22
CA ASN A 459 20.39 -21.62 -8.67
C ASN A 459 19.14 -21.08 -9.39
N ARG A 460 19.31 -20.11 -10.31
CA ARG A 460 18.21 -19.26 -10.83
C ARG A 460 17.10 -20.03 -11.57
N THR A 461 17.34 -21.28 -11.95
CA THR A 461 16.36 -22.19 -12.56
C THR A 461 15.34 -22.75 -11.56
N ASP A 462 15.67 -22.76 -10.27
CA ASP A 462 14.91 -23.51 -9.29
C ASP A 462 13.65 -22.79 -8.83
N CYS A 463 12.67 -23.60 -8.45
CA CYS A 463 11.36 -23.13 -7.98
C CYS A 463 11.40 -22.61 -6.54
N THR A 464 12.58 -22.63 -5.91
CA THR A 464 12.81 -22.55 -4.48
C THR A 464 13.90 -21.53 -4.18
N CYS A 465 13.84 -21.05 -2.95
CA CYS A 465 14.96 -20.47 -2.23
C CYS A 465 14.65 -20.65 -0.75
N ILE A 466 15.66 -20.80 0.10
CA ILE A 466 15.51 -20.55 1.53
C ILE A 466 14.98 -19.12 1.68
N ARG A 467 13.85 -18.97 2.37
CA ARG A 467 13.14 -17.69 2.53
C ARG A 467 13.70 -16.89 3.69
N ASN A 468 13.74 -15.59 3.51
CA ASN A 468 13.95 -14.66 4.61
C ASN A 468 12.66 -14.50 5.45
N ARG A 469 12.74 -13.70 6.52
CA ARG A 469 11.59 -13.29 7.35
C ARG A 469 11.23 -11.81 7.15
N LEU A 470 11.49 -11.26 5.97
CA LEU A 470 10.97 -9.95 5.56
C LEU A 470 9.58 -10.14 4.95
N SER A 471 9.44 -11.05 3.97
CA SER A 471 8.21 -11.25 3.22
C SER A 471 7.79 -12.73 3.14
N ILE A 472 6.48 -12.98 3.18
CA ILE A 472 5.88 -14.32 3.03
C ILE A 472 6.10 -14.86 1.62
N ASP A 473 5.89 -14.00 0.62
CA ASP A 473 5.78 -14.35 -0.81
C ASP A 473 6.27 -13.26 -1.80
N GLY A 474 6.82 -12.13 -1.33
CA GLY A 474 7.20 -10.97 -2.14
C GLY A 474 6.09 -9.91 -2.32
N MET A 475 4.95 -10.07 -1.67
CA MET A 475 3.85 -9.09 -1.65
C MET A 475 3.26 -8.89 -0.24
N HIS A 476 3.15 -9.97 0.53
CA HIS A 476 2.74 -9.96 1.93
C HIS A 476 3.96 -9.94 2.86
N TRP A 477 3.87 -9.20 3.96
CA TRP A 477 4.98 -8.93 4.87
C TRP A 477 4.93 -9.81 6.13
N CYS A 478 6.07 -10.06 6.75
CA CYS A 478 6.17 -10.81 8.01
C CYS A 478 5.86 -9.89 9.21
N MET A 479 4.62 -9.89 9.68
CA MET A 479 4.20 -8.99 10.77
C MET A 479 4.93 -9.27 12.09
N GLU A 480 5.38 -10.50 12.34
CA GLU A 480 6.21 -10.83 13.51
C GLU A 480 7.61 -10.19 13.50
N SER A 481 8.00 -9.51 12.43
CA SER A 481 9.30 -8.84 12.31
C SER A 481 9.15 -7.38 11.91
N MET A 482 8.18 -7.03 11.07
CA MET A 482 7.96 -5.63 10.65
C MET A 482 6.94 -4.89 11.51
N GLY A 483 5.99 -5.60 12.13
CA GLY A 483 4.75 -5.03 12.65
C GLY A 483 4.97 -3.97 13.73
N GLY A 484 5.83 -4.23 14.71
CA GLY A 484 6.04 -3.29 15.82
C GLY A 484 6.57 -1.94 15.35
N ARG A 485 7.45 -1.92 14.35
CA ARG A 485 8.01 -0.68 13.81
C ARG A 485 6.99 0.11 12.97
N ILE A 486 6.15 -0.58 12.19
CA ILE A 486 5.02 0.02 11.46
C ILE A 486 4.02 0.67 12.44
N LEU A 487 3.72 -0.01 13.53
CA LEU A 487 2.78 0.46 14.54
C LEU A 487 3.34 1.61 15.38
N ALA A 488 4.64 1.59 15.70
CA ALA A 488 5.30 2.71 16.37
C ALA A 488 5.29 3.96 15.50
N ALA A 489 5.59 3.84 14.20
CA ALA A 489 5.47 4.93 13.23
C ALA A 489 4.05 5.48 13.20
N THR A 490 3.06 4.59 13.07
CA THR A 490 1.64 4.94 13.03
C THR A 490 1.19 5.68 14.29
N ALA A 491 1.55 5.18 15.48
CA ALA A 491 1.20 5.81 16.75
C ALA A 491 1.91 7.15 16.96
N CYS A 492 3.17 7.27 16.52
CA CYS A 492 3.93 8.52 16.49
C CYS A 492 3.24 9.58 15.62
N LEU A 493 2.87 9.22 14.38
CA LEU A 493 2.18 10.10 13.43
C LEU A 493 0.83 10.58 13.98
N ILE A 494 0.00 9.68 14.51
CA ILE A 494 -1.28 10.06 15.12
C ILE A 494 -1.06 11.01 16.31
N LYS A 495 -0.06 10.75 17.16
CA LYS A 495 0.32 11.64 18.29
C LYS A 495 0.68 13.05 17.80
N CYS A 496 1.42 13.18 16.69
CA CYS A 496 1.74 14.48 16.08
C CYS A 496 0.48 15.29 15.72
N SER A 497 -0.52 14.66 15.11
CA SER A 497 -1.79 15.32 14.76
C SER A 497 -2.60 15.72 16.00
N LEU A 498 -2.71 14.83 17.00
CA LEU A 498 -3.47 15.12 18.22
C LEU A 498 -2.86 16.26 19.05
N LEU A 499 -1.53 16.37 19.09
CA LEU A 499 -0.85 17.51 19.74
C LEU A 499 -1.12 18.80 18.97
N SER A 500 -1.04 18.77 17.63
CA SER A 500 -1.30 19.91 16.77
C SER A 500 -2.73 20.44 16.97
N GLN A 501 -3.74 19.56 17.09
CA GLN A 501 -5.14 19.94 17.32
C GLN A 501 -5.39 20.63 18.68
N ARG A 502 -4.53 20.46 19.69
CA ARG A 502 -4.68 21.16 20.99
C ARG A 502 -4.11 22.58 20.98
N GLN A 503 -3.25 22.92 20.02
CA GLN A 503 -2.52 24.21 19.96
C GLN A 503 -3.16 25.22 18.99
N TYR A 504 -4.50 25.31 18.98
CA TYR A 504 -5.31 25.97 17.94
C TYR A 504 -5.11 27.50 17.75
N GLN A 505 -4.18 28.13 18.47
CA GLN A 505 -3.97 29.58 18.45
C GLN A 505 -2.96 30.08 17.40
N TYR A 506 -2.18 29.22 16.73
CA TYR A 506 -1.16 29.63 15.74
C TYR A 506 -1.03 28.67 14.53
N HIS A 507 -1.81 28.88 13.46
CA HIS A 507 -1.89 27.98 12.29
C HIS A 507 -0.58 27.78 11.51
N GLN A 508 0.24 28.81 11.27
CA GLN A 508 1.46 28.64 10.46
C GLN A 508 2.54 27.83 11.20
N GLN A 509 2.70 28.07 12.50
CA GLN A 509 3.64 27.34 13.34
C GLN A 509 3.23 25.87 13.51
N GLN A 510 1.91 25.62 13.57
CA GLN A 510 1.28 24.29 13.64
C GLN A 510 1.62 23.40 12.42
N GLN A 511 1.55 23.93 11.19
CA GLN A 511 1.85 23.13 9.99
C GLN A 511 3.35 22.73 9.94
N GLN A 512 4.25 23.65 10.29
CA GLN A 512 5.69 23.38 10.35
C GLN A 512 6.04 22.40 11.48
N SER A 513 5.39 22.50 12.65
CA SER A 513 5.59 21.54 13.73
C SER A 513 5.07 20.15 13.38
N GLN A 514 3.93 20.06 12.68
CA GLN A 514 3.38 18.78 12.21
C GLN A 514 4.32 18.11 11.20
N GLN A 515 4.78 18.83 10.17
CA GLN A 515 5.73 18.30 9.18
C GLN A 515 7.05 17.85 9.83
N SER A 516 7.57 18.62 10.80
CA SER A 516 8.79 18.28 11.54
C SER A 516 8.61 17.07 12.48
N CYS A 517 7.39 16.84 12.97
CA CYS A 517 7.03 15.67 13.78
C CYS A 517 6.85 14.42 12.90
N GLU A 518 6.17 14.56 11.75
CA GLU A 518 6.02 13.51 10.73
C GLU A 518 7.37 13.04 10.19
N GLN A 519 8.25 13.96 9.80
CA GLN A 519 9.59 13.61 9.32
C GLN A 519 10.34 12.79 10.37
N ARG A 520 10.31 13.21 11.63
CA ARG A 520 10.96 12.49 12.75
C ARG A 520 10.39 11.10 12.96
N CYS A 521 9.07 10.92 12.90
CA CYS A 521 8.45 9.60 12.98
C CYS A 521 8.91 8.68 11.83
N ASN A 522 9.08 9.20 10.62
CA ASN A 522 9.60 8.43 9.49
C ASN A 522 11.11 8.18 9.61
N ASP A 523 11.92 9.14 10.07
CA ASP A 523 13.36 8.96 10.29
C ASP A 523 13.65 7.91 11.38
N ASP A 524 12.87 7.90 12.46
CA ASP A 524 13.00 6.91 13.53
C ASP A 524 12.50 5.52 13.07
N PHE A 525 11.31 5.43 12.49
CA PHE A 525 10.63 4.13 12.30
C PHE A 525 10.55 3.61 10.86
N MET A 526 10.87 4.41 9.83
CA MET A 526 10.85 4.05 8.40
C MET A 526 12.25 4.15 7.75
N SER A 527 13.32 3.98 8.55
CA SER A 527 14.73 3.96 8.11
C SER A 527 15.41 2.61 8.40
N LEU A 528 16.74 2.47 8.23
CA LEU A 528 17.51 1.36 8.80
C LEU A 528 18.11 1.64 10.20
N LYS A 529 17.59 2.65 10.93
CA LYS A 529 18.02 2.94 12.32
C LYS A 529 17.76 1.76 13.26
N PRO A 530 18.73 1.33 14.11
CA PRO A 530 18.53 0.23 15.05
C PRO A 530 17.41 0.47 16.07
N ALA A 531 16.68 -0.59 16.40
CA ALA A 531 15.62 -0.61 17.41
C ALA A 531 16.10 -0.13 18.78
N SER A 532 17.32 -0.49 19.19
CA SER A 532 17.95 0.00 20.43
C SER A 532 18.03 1.53 20.46
N THR A 533 18.59 2.15 19.42
CA THR A 533 18.73 3.61 19.30
C THR A 533 17.37 4.31 19.29
N ILE A 534 16.36 3.72 18.66
CA ILE A 534 14.99 4.24 18.65
C ILE A 534 14.37 4.18 20.07
N ILE A 535 14.49 3.04 20.75
CA ILE A 535 13.97 2.84 22.11
C ILE A 535 14.65 3.78 23.12
N GLU A 536 15.97 3.93 23.06
CA GLU A 536 16.70 4.88 23.89
C GLU A 536 16.25 6.34 23.65
N SER A 537 16.08 6.72 22.39
CA SER A 537 15.58 8.06 22.02
C SER A 537 14.17 8.27 22.55
N TYR A 538 13.32 7.25 22.45
CA TYR A 538 11.94 7.25 22.96
C TYR A 538 11.88 7.47 24.47
N HIS A 539 12.69 6.73 25.26
CA HIS A 539 12.70 6.90 26.71
C HIS A 539 13.25 8.26 27.15
N LYS A 540 14.35 8.74 26.55
CA LYS A 540 14.93 10.08 26.83
C LYS A 540 13.89 11.19 26.61
N ASN A 541 13.12 11.11 25.52
CA ASN A 541 12.12 12.13 25.19
C ASN A 541 10.91 12.13 26.13
N ASN A 542 10.44 10.97 26.61
CA ASN A 542 9.27 10.90 27.52
C ASN A 542 9.61 11.13 29.00
N HIS A 543 10.87 11.07 29.41
CA HIS A 543 11.29 11.46 30.77
C HIS A 543 11.57 12.97 30.92
N SER A 544 11.54 13.71 29.81
CA SER A 544 11.79 15.16 29.76
C SER A 544 10.51 16.00 29.71
N SER A 545 9.33 15.36 29.81
CA SER A 545 7.98 15.92 29.69
C SER A 545 7.11 15.52 30.87
#